data_AF-A0A3M7G996-F1
#
_entry.id   AF-A0A3M7G996-F1
#
_cell.length_a   1.000
_cell.length_b   1.000
_cell.length_c   1.000
_cell.angle_alpha   90.00
_cell.angle_beta   90.00
_cell.angle_gamma   90.00
#
_symmetry.space_group_name_H-M   'P 1'
#
loop_
_entity.id
_entity.type
_entity.pdbx_description
1 polymer ?
#
loop_
_entity_poly.entity_id
_entity_poly.type
_entity_poly.pdbx_seq_one_letter_code
_entity_poly.pdbx_strand_id
1 'polypeptide(L)'
;DEGTDDNKQQVIDVVHSFRLNETSFDKKSYLSHLKGYMKEVKQKMKDNGAGDDQVTEFEKNAQAYAKKIIANFGDYEFLIGESMNPDGMVILLNYREDGMTPYVTLWKHGLKEQKV
;
A
#
# COMPACT_ATOMS: atom_id res chain seq x y z
N ASP A 1 9.02 44.65 -11.42
CA ASP A 1 9.01 43.41 -10.65
C ASP A 1 8.75 42.23 -11.57
N GLU A 2 9.83 41.54 -11.90
CA GLU A 2 9.78 40.26 -12.59
C GLU A 2 9.34 39.19 -11.58
N GLY A 3 8.06 38.81 -11.65
CA GLY A 3 7.47 37.76 -10.84
C GLY A 3 8.13 36.42 -11.15
N THR A 4 9.05 36.01 -10.26
CA THR A 4 9.67 34.69 -10.34
C THR A 4 8.81 33.75 -9.52
N ASP A 5 8.04 32.92 -10.21
CA ASP A 5 7.22 31.85 -9.64
C ASP A 5 8.16 30.74 -9.14
N ASP A 6 8.68 30.90 -7.93
CA ASP A 6 9.61 29.95 -7.30
C ASP A 6 8.84 28.74 -6.76
N ASN A 7 8.12 28.03 -7.64
CA ASN A 7 7.37 26.80 -7.35
C ASN A 7 8.30 25.59 -7.21
N LYS A 8 9.26 25.66 -6.26
CA LYS A 8 10.03 24.49 -5.84
C LYS A 8 9.22 23.71 -4.80
N GLN A 9 8.54 22.65 -5.23
CA GLN A 9 7.84 21.73 -4.34
C GLN A 9 8.74 20.54 -3.98
N GLN A 10 8.95 20.33 -2.68
CA GLN A 10 9.52 19.07 -2.21
C GLN A 10 8.43 17.99 -2.24
N VAL A 11 8.72 16.87 -2.89
CA VAL A 11 7.80 15.74 -3.04
C VAL A 11 8.48 14.44 -2.62
N ILE A 12 7.68 13.47 -2.18
CA ILE A 12 8.18 12.12 -1.90
C ILE A 12 8.46 11.43 -3.24
N ASP A 13 9.69 10.94 -3.40
CA ASP A 13 10.19 10.36 -4.65
C ASP A 13 9.33 9.20 -5.19
N VAL A 14 8.93 8.27 -4.33
CA VAL A 14 8.11 7.10 -4.68
C VAL A 14 6.68 7.53 -5.03
N VAL A 15 6.12 8.52 -4.34
CA VAL A 15 4.78 9.04 -4.65
C VAL A 15 4.79 9.70 -6.02
N HIS A 16 5.76 10.56 -6.27
CA HIS A 16 5.89 11.30 -7.52
C HIS A 16 6.22 10.38 -8.72
N SER A 17 7.22 9.51 -8.56
CA SER A 17 7.72 8.66 -9.66
C SER A 17 6.69 7.63 -10.13
N PHE A 18 5.90 7.09 -9.19
CA PHE A 18 4.85 6.12 -9.50
C PHE A 18 3.46 6.75 -9.64
N ARG A 19 3.37 8.09 -9.62
CA ARG A 19 2.12 8.86 -9.76
C ARG A 19 1.03 8.37 -8.79
N LEU A 20 1.44 8.11 -7.54
CA LEU A 20 0.53 7.64 -6.51
C LEU A 20 -0.39 8.78 -6.08
N ASN A 21 -1.64 8.43 -5.76
CA ASN A 21 -2.64 9.37 -5.30
C ASN A 21 -3.03 9.05 -3.86
N GLU A 22 -3.21 10.08 -3.04
CA GLU A 22 -3.74 9.94 -1.69
C GLU A 22 -5.22 9.54 -1.73
N THR A 23 -5.61 8.71 -0.77
CA THR A 23 -7.00 8.37 -0.48
C THR A 23 -7.21 8.37 1.02
N SER A 24 -8.47 8.36 1.45
CA SER A 24 -8.81 8.31 2.87
C SER A 24 -9.71 7.11 3.16
N PHE A 25 -9.51 6.55 4.34
CA PHE A 25 -10.36 5.51 4.89
C PHE A 25 -10.69 5.84 6.33
N ASP A 26 -11.85 5.37 6.78
CA ASP A 26 -12.05 5.09 8.20
C ASP A 26 -11.56 3.66 8.52
N LYS A 27 -11.33 3.37 9.80
CA LYS A 27 -10.81 2.06 10.24
C LYS A 27 -11.69 0.89 9.77
N LYS A 28 -13.02 1.07 9.69
CA LYS A 28 -13.98 0.03 9.29
C LYS A 28 -13.96 -0.17 7.78
N SER A 29 -13.99 0.90 6.98
CA SER A 29 -13.91 0.81 5.52
C SER A 29 -12.58 0.23 5.07
N TYR A 30 -11.46 0.62 5.70
CA TYR A 30 -10.15 0.01 5.42
C TYR A 30 -10.10 -1.48 5.75
N LEU A 31 -10.66 -1.90 6.89
CA LEU A 31 -10.71 -3.33 7.25
C LEU A 31 -11.51 -4.15 6.23
N SER A 32 -12.62 -3.59 5.73
CA SER A 32 -13.43 -4.21 4.68
C SER A 32 -12.65 -4.33 3.37
N HIS A 33 -12.01 -3.23 2.94
CA HIS A 33 -11.17 -3.21 1.75
C HIS A 33 -10.03 -4.23 1.84
N LEU A 34 -9.26 -4.20 2.94
CA LEU A 34 -8.13 -5.10 3.16
C LEU A 34 -8.56 -6.57 3.11
N LYS A 35 -9.71 -6.91 3.68
CA LYS A 35 -10.25 -8.28 3.63
C LYS A 35 -10.58 -8.71 2.18
N GLY A 36 -11.20 -7.82 1.40
CA GLY A 36 -11.48 -8.06 -0.02
C GLY A 36 -10.20 -8.27 -0.81
N TYR A 37 -9.26 -7.35 -0.69
CA TYR A 37 -7.96 -7.40 -1.34
C TYR A 37 -7.16 -8.67 -0.99
N MET A 38 -7.12 -9.09 0.29
CA MET A 38 -6.45 -10.35 0.68
C MET A 38 -7.07 -11.59 0.03
N LYS A 39 -8.40 -11.61 -0.14
CA LYS A 39 -9.09 -12.70 -0.82
C LYS A 39 -8.69 -12.77 -2.29
N GLU A 40 -8.57 -11.63 -2.96
CA GLU A 40 -8.11 -11.59 -4.36
C GLU A 40 -6.66 -12.02 -4.50
N VAL A 41 -5.76 -11.57 -3.62
CA VAL A 41 -4.36 -12.00 -3.62
C VAL A 41 -4.28 -13.51 -3.40
N LYS A 42 -5.02 -14.06 -2.43
CA LYS A 42 -5.11 -15.50 -2.20
C LYS A 42 -5.56 -16.26 -3.46
N GLN A 43 -6.59 -15.77 -4.15
CA GLN A 43 -7.07 -16.41 -5.38
C GLN A 43 -5.98 -16.36 -6.46
N LYS A 44 -5.37 -15.21 -6.70
CA LYS A 44 -4.26 -15.07 -7.67
C LYS A 44 -3.05 -15.93 -7.32
N MET A 45 -2.73 -16.11 -6.04
CA MET A 45 -1.67 -17.03 -5.62
C MET A 45 -1.99 -18.46 -6.06
N LYS A 46 -3.22 -18.94 -5.83
CA LYS A 46 -3.66 -20.27 -6.26
C LYS A 46 -3.67 -20.41 -7.78
N ASP A 47 -4.18 -19.41 -8.48
CA ASP A 47 -4.23 -19.39 -9.95
C ASP A 47 -2.82 -19.42 -10.58
N ASN A 48 -1.83 -18.85 -9.87
CA ASN A 48 -0.42 -18.87 -10.27
C ASN A 48 0.34 -20.11 -9.76
N GLY A 49 -0.37 -21.12 -9.24
CA GLY A 49 0.22 -22.40 -8.86
C GLY A 49 0.88 -22.45 -7.48
N ALA A 50 0.59 -21.48 -6.58
CA ALA A 50 1.04 -21.57 -5.20
C ALA A 50 0.39 -22.77 -4.48
N GLY A 51 1.19 -23.53 -3.75
CA GLY A 51 0.70 -24.65 -2.94
C GLY A 51 -0.10 -24.20 -1.73
N ASP A 52 -0.91 -25.10 -1.16
CA ASP A 52 -1.75 -24.79 0.00
C ASP A 52 -0.94 -24.33 1.23
N ASP A 53 0.28 -24.83 1.41
CA ASP A 53 1.18 -24.40 2.49
C ASP A 53 1.58 -22.92 2.34
N GLN A 54 1.90 -22.49 1.11
CA GLN A 54 2.27 -21.10 0.83
C GLN A 54 1.08 -20.16 1.02
N VAL A 55 -0.11 -20.61 0.63
CA VAL A 55 -1.36 -19.86 0.84
C VAL A 55 -1.68 -19.73 2.33
N THR A 56 -1.50 -20.81 3.10
CA THR A 56 -1.74 -20.83 4.55
C THR A 56 -0.76 -19.91 5.28
N GLU A 57 0.51 -19.94 4.89
CA GLU A 57 1.54 -19.03 5.40
C GLU A 57 1.19 -17.56 5.10
N PHE A 58 0.76 -17.27 3.87
CA PHE A 58 0.30 -15.93 3.50
C PHE A 58 -0.86 -15.46 4.37
N GLU A 59 -1.90 -16.28 4.55
CA GLU A 59 -3.06 -15.91 5.36
C GLU A 59 -2.69 -15.59 6.81
N LYS A 60 -1.84 -16.43 7.42
CA LYS A 60 -1.36 -16.23 8.79
C LYS A 60 -0.57 -14.92 8.93
N ASN A 61 0.38 -14.69 8.02
CA ASN A 61 1.24 -13.51 8.06
C ASN A 61 0.46 -12.23 7.71
N ALA A 62 -0.44 -12.30 6.74
CA ALA A 62 -1.32 -11.19 6.37
C ALA A 62 -2.25 -10.82 7.52
N GLN A 63 -2.84 -11.79 8.23
CA GLN A 63 -3.68 -11.53 9.39
C GLN A 63 -2.89 -10.88 10.54
N ALA A 64 -1.67 -11.34 10.81
CA ALA A 64 -0.81 -10.76 11.83
C ALA A 64 -0.47 -9.30 11.50
N TYR A 65 -0.09 -9.03 10.25
CA TYR A 65 0.27 -7.68 9.82
C TYR A 65 -0.94 -6.75 9.71
N ALA A 66 -2.11 -7.26 9.29
CA ALA A 66 -3.37 -6.51 9.30
C ALA A 66 -3.70 -5.98 10.70
N LYS A 67 -3.50 -6.79 11.76
CA LYS A 67 -3.69 -6.34 13.14
C LYS A 67 -2.76 -5.17 13.49
N LYS A 68 -1.49 -5.22 13.06
CA LYS A 68 -0.53 -4.11 13.26
C LYS A 68 -1.00 -2.84 12.56
N ILE A 69 -1.48 -2.95 11.32
CA ILE A 69 -1.99 -1.79 10.58
C ILE A 69 -3.18 -1.17 11.31
N ILE A 70 -4.13 -1.98 11.77
CA ILE A 70 -5.33 -1.50 12.47
C ILE A 70 -4.97 -0.86 13.83
N ALA A 71 -3.98 -1.41 14.55
CA ALA A 71 -3.51 -0.81 15.79
C ALA A 71 -2.95 0.61 15.58
N ASN A 72 -2.18 0.78 14.50
CA ASN A 72 -1.49 2.02 14.15
C ASN A 72 -2.19 2.79 13.02
N PHE A 73 -3.51 2.62 12.87
CA PHE A 73 -4.25 3.09 11.69
C PHE A 73 -4.09 4.60 11.44
N GLY A 74 -4.04 5.40 12.51
CA GLY A 74 -3.91 6.85 12.42
C GLY A 74 -2.53 7.34 12.00
N ASP A 75 -1.52 6.46 12.00
CA ASP A 75 -0.15 6.82 11.64
C ASP A 75 0.10 6.67 10.13
N TYR A 76 -0.84 6.06 9.39
CA TYR A 76 -0.67 5.78 7.97
C TYR A 76 -1.38 6.81 7.11
N GLU A 77 -0.67 7.24 6.07
CA GLU A 77 -1.27 7.84 4.89
C GLU A 77 -1.55 6.72 3.87
N PHE A 78 -2.74 6.76 3.26
CA PHE A 78 -3.18 5.74 2.32
C PHE A 78 -2.99 6.23 0.89
N LEU A 79 -2.26 5.45 0.09
CA LEU A 79 -1.95 5.76 -1.28
C LEU A 79 -2.51 4.69 -2.22
N ILE A 80 -2.95 5.08 -3.41
CA ILE A 80 -3.39 4.20 -4.49
C ILE A 80 -2.63 4.51 -5.79
N GLY A 81 -2.54 3.53 -6.68
CA GLY A 81 -1.90 3.72 -7.98
C GLY A 81 -2.69 4.65 -8.90
N GLU A 82 -2.05 5.03 -10.02
CA GLU A 82 -2.62 5.94 -11.04
C GLU A 82 -3.97 5.48 -11.60
N SER A 83 -4.23 4.17 -11.66
CA SER A 83 -5.51 3.62 -12.13
C SER A 83 -6.67 3.87 -11.18
N MET A 84 -6.40 4.29 -9.94
CA MET A 84 -7.37 4.49 -8.87
C MET A 84 -8.32 3.30 -8.67
N ASN A 85 -7.85 2.08 -8.96
CA ASN A 85 -8.66 0.88 -8.80
C ASN A 85 -9.08 0.71 -7.33
N PRO A 86 -10.40 0.76 -7.00
CA PRO A 86 -10.87 0.66 -5.63
C PRO A 86 -10.67 -0.72 -5.00
N ASP A 87 -10.44 -1.75 -5.83
CA ASP A 87 -10.12 -3.12 -5.39
C ASP A 87 -8.60 -3.40 -5.42
N GLY A 88 -7.80 -2.39 -5.79
CA GLY A 88 -6.36 -2.48 -5.93
C GLY A 88 -5.59 -2.51 -4.60
N MET A 89 -4.27 -2.58 -4.70
CA MET A 89 -3.43 -2.46 -3.50
C MET A 89 -3.48 -1.03 -2.98
N VAL A 90 -3.81 -0.89 -1.69
CA VAL A 90 -3.56 0.34 -0.94
C VAL A 90 -2.14 0.26 -0.37
N ILE A 91 -1.32 1.24 -0.75
CA ILE A 91 0.05 1.42 -0.28
C ILE A 91 -0.02 2.25 1.01
N LEU A 92 0.74 1.84 2.03
CA LEU A 92 0.75 2.52 3.32
C LEU A 92 2.03 3.34 3.45
N LEU A 93 1.91 4.66 3.46
CA LEU A 93 3.00 5.58 3.74
C LEU A 93 3.03 5.86 5.25
N ASN A 94 4.23 5.84 5.81
CA ASN A 94 4.50 6.22 7.19
C ASN A 94 5.94 6.76 7.28
N TYR A 95 6.33 7.29 8.43
CA TYR A 95 7.64 7.87 8.68
C TYR A 95 8.40 7.02 9.71
N ARG A 96 9.73 6.99 9.60
CA ARG A 96 10.60 6.33 10.59
C ARG A 96 10.49 7.05 11.94
N GLU A 97 11.13 6.49 12.96
CA GLU A 97 11.17 7.08 14.31
C GLU A 97 11.75 8.51 14.35
N ASP A 98 12.50 8.89 13.32
CA ASP A 98 12.99 10.26 13.13
C ASP A 98 11.91 11.27 12.69
N GLY A 99 10.72 10.80 12.33
CA GLY A 99 9.59 11.60 11.86
C GLY A 99 9.81 12.29 10.51
N MET A 100 10.92 12.02 9.81
CA MET A 100 11.33 12.73 8.60
C MET A 100 11.54 11.81 7.42
N THR A 101 11.99 10.57 7.65
CA THR A 101 12.30 9.62 6.58
C THR A 101 11.04 8.84 6.19
N PRO A 102 10.44 9.10 5.01
CA PRO A 102 9.25 8.35 4.57
C PRO A 102 9.62 6.92 4.19
N TYR A 103 8.68 6.00 4.38
CA TYR A 103 8.72 4.67 3.79
C TYR A 103 7.33 4.20 3.42
N VAL A 104 7.26 3.34 2.41
CA VAL A 104 6.01 2.71 1.99
C VAL A 104 6.01 1.22 2.33
N THR A 105 4.85 0.71 2.72
CA THR A 105 4.61 -0.72 2.89
C THR A 105 3.75 -1.23 1.74
N LEU A 106 4.20 -2.30 1.10
CA LEU A 106 3.51 -2.97 0.00
C LEU A 106 3.33 -4.46 0.29
N TRP A 107 2.24 -5.04 -0.22
CA TRP A 107 2.00 -6.48 -0.13
C TRP A 107 2.74 -7.20 -1.25
N LYS A 108 3.87 -7.84 -0.94
CA LYS A 108 4.71 -8.58 -1.90
C LYS A 108 3.92 -9.51 -2.82
N HIS A 109 2.97 -10.27 -2.26
CA HIS A 109 2.16 -11.24 -3.01
C HIS A 109 1.17 -10.59 -4.00
N GLY A 110 0.95 -9.27 -3.90
CA GLY A 110 0.19 -8.49 -4.87
C GLY A 110 1.04 -7.85 -5.97
N LEU A 111 2.36 -8.08 -5.98
CA LEU A 111 3.29 -7.54 -6.97
C LEU A 111 3.86 -8.67 -7.85
N LYS A 112 4.19 -8.32 -9.08
CA LYS A 112 4.97 -9.16 -9.99
C LYS A 112 6.24 -8.41 -10.36
N GLU A 113 7.38 -9.06 -10.20
CA GLU A 113 8.66 -8.51 -10.60
C GLU A 113 8.78 -8.48 -12.13
N GLN A 114 9.30 -7.38 -12.66
CA GLN A 114 9.63 -7.23 -14.07
C GLN A 114 11.04 -6.70 -14.20
N LYS A 115 11.90 -7.46 -14.89
CA LYS A 115 13.23 -6.99 -15.28
C LYS A 115 13.11 -6.14 -16.55
N VAL A 116 13.66 -4.94 -16.49
CA VAL A 116 13.86 -4.04 -17.63
C VAL A 116 15.28 -4.17 -18.18
#